data_AF-A0A1M5M1X5-F1
#
_entry.id   AF-A0A1M5M1X5-F1
#
_cell.length_a   1.000
_cell.length_b   1.000
_cell.length_c   1.000
_cell.angle_alpha   90.00
_cell.angle_beta   90.00
_cell.angle_gamma   90.00
#
_symmetry.space_group_name_H-M   'P 1'
#
loop_
_entity.id
_entity.type
_entity.pdbx_description
1 polymer ?
#
loop_
_entity_poly.entity_id
_entity_poly.type
_entity_poly.pdbx_seq_one_letter_code
_entity_poly.pdbx_strand_id
1 'polypeptide(L)'
;MMDNFEKYIKENKEAFNVHKADKDKLWQGISDQLDEKEEPKVVPLWKSGKLRIAASLAVVIGLSILTFLMLGNPSTQSMEGYASEELFEIDLHYKNLVYQQVQLVKNHPKLSAGDKEEFLSFMDELDQEYEQLKQEMQNNLDNELVLEAIVNNYKKRIELIENLLKQINASKNETDYEGYIL
;
A
#
# COMPACT_ATOMS: atom_id res chain seq x y z
N MET A 1 18.46 -61.07 68.58
CA MET A 1 19.93 -60.92 68.67
C MET A 1 20.22 -59.48 68.25
N MET A 2 20.83 -58.65 69.09
CA MET A 2 21.10 -57.24 68.73
C MET A 2 22.25 -57.17 67.73
N ASP A 3 22.10 -56.33 66.71
CA ASP A 3 23.13 -56.08 65.69
C ASP A 3 24.34 -55.37 66.33
N ASN A 4 25.54 -55.68 65.85
CA ASN A 4 26.81 -55.17 66.38
C ASN A 4 26.87 -53.64 66.34
N PHE A 5 26.28 -53.03 65.31
CA PHE A 5 26.23 -51.56 65.19
C PHE A 5 25.33 -50.93 66.25
N GLU A 6 24.17 -51.52 66.50
CA GLU A 6 23.23 -51.02 67.52
C GLU A 6 23.82 -51.11 68.93
N LYS A 7 24.55 -52.21 69.20
CA LYS A 7 25.29 -52.37 70.46
C LYS A 7 26.36 -51.28 70.62
N TYR A 8 27.14 -51.00 69.57
CA TYR A 8 28.18 -49.97 69.59
C TYR A 8 27.62 -48.56 69.82
N ILE A 9 26.53 -48.18 69.14
CA ILE A 9 25.88 -46.87 69.31
C ILE A 9 25.34 -46.71 70.73
N LYS A 10 24.72 -47.76 71.29
CA LYS A 10 24.17 -47.73 72.66
C LYS A 10 25.25 -47.65 73.73
N GLU A 11 26.33 -48.42 73.60
CA GLU A 11 27.44 -48.42 74.56
C GLU A 11 28.22 -47.10 74.54
N ASN A 12 28.28 -46.42 73.39
CA ASN A 12 29.00 -45.15 73.23
C ASN A 12 28.09 -43.91 73.20
N LYS A 13 26.80 -44.04 73.53
CA LYS A 13 25.81 -42.94 73.46
C LYS A 13 26.26 -41.68 74.21
N GLU A 14 26.88 -41.85 75.37
CA GLU A 14 27.38 -40.75 76.19
C GLU A 14 28.54 -39.99 75.51
N ALA A 15 29.37 -40.69 74.73
CA ALA A 15 30.45 -40.06 73.96
C ALA A 15 29.93 -39.15 72.83
N PHE A 16 28.70 -39.40 72.34
CA PHE A 16 28.05 -38.56 71.33
C PHE A 16 27.36 -37.32 71.92
N ASN A 17 27.11 -37.27 73.23
CA ASN A 17 26.41 -36.15 73.89
C ASN A 17 27.37 -35.09 74.50
N VAL A 18 28.68 -35.24 74.31
CA VAL A 18 29.70 -34.37 74.93
C VAL A 18 29.63 -32.93 74.42
N HIS A 19 29.22 -32.73 73.16
CA HIS A 19 29.16 -31.40 72.55
C HIS A 19 27.75 -31.16 71.99
N LYS A 20 27.05 -30.15 72.53
CA LYS A 20 25.81 -29.64 71.94
C LYS A 20 26.16 -28.53 70.98
N ALA A 21 25.62 -28.59 69.76
CA ALA A 21 25.76 -27.51 68.79
C ALA A 21 25.14 -26.22 69.35
N ASP A 22 25.88 -25.11 69.26
CA ASP A 22 25.41 -23.79 69.61
C ASP A 22 24.41 -23.31 68.55
N LYS A 23 23.13 -23.49 68.87
CA LYS A 23 22.04 -23.16 67.95
C LYS A 23 22.01 -21.68 67.61
N ASP A 24 22.36 -20.83 68.56
CA ASP A 24 22.28 -19.38 68.39
C ASP A 24 23.34 -18.92 67.38
N LYS A 25 24.56 -19.47 67.44
CA LYS A 25 25.58 -19.23 66.40
C LYS A 25 25.18 -19.74 65.03
N LEU A 26 24.53 -20.91 64.96
CA LEU A 26 24.05 -21.46 63.69
C LEU A 26 22.97 -20.57 63.08
N TRP A 27 22.02 -20.09 63.90
CA TRP A 27 20.98 -19.19 63.43
C TRP A 27 21.51 -17.81 63.05
N GLN A 28 22.51 -17.30 63.75
CA GLN A 28 23.15 -16.02 63.41
C GLN A 28 23.80 -16.08 62.03
N GLY A 29 24.59 -17.14 61.73
CA GLY A 29 25.20 -17.31 60.40
C GLY A 29 24.19 -17.49 59.26
N ILE A 30 22.99 -18.01 59.56
CA ILE A 30 21.90 -18.13 58.58
C ILE A 30 21.21 -16.77 58.36
N SER A 31 20.97 -16.01 59.43
CA SER A 31 20.32 -14.68 59.35
C SER A 31 21.18 -13.67 58.59
N ASP A 32 22.48 -13.66 58.86
CA ASP A 32 23.43 -12.74 58.21
C ASP A 32 23.47 -12.95 56.68
N GLN A 33 23.21 -14.18 56.20
CA GLN A 33 23.14 -14.51 54.77
C GLN A 33 21.77 -14.21 54.14
N LEU A 34 20.72 -13.97 54.94
CA LEU A 34 19.37 -13.69 54.46
C LEU A 34 19.11 -12.19 54.27
N ASP A 35 19.74 -11.35 55.08
CA ASP A 35 19.62 -9.89 55.00
C ASP A 35 20.45 -9.29 53.85
N GLU A 36 21.39 -10.05 53.27
CA GLU A 36 22.14 -9.69 52.07
C GLU A 36 21.35 -9.97 50.76
N LYS A 37 20.05 -9.67 50.75
CA LYS A 37 19.31 -9.59 49.48
C LYS A 37 19.71 -8.30 48.79
N GLU A 38 20.64 -8.39 47.86
CA GLU A 38 20.89 -7.33 46.87
C GLU A 38 19.56 -7.02 46.14
N GLU A 39 18.96 -5.87 46.45
CA GLU A 39 17.79 -5.42 45.71
C GLU A 39 18.17 -5.29 44.22
N PRO A 40 17.41 -5.88 43.29
CA PRO A 40 17.74 -5.82 41.88
C PRO A 40 17.70 -4.35 41.43
N LYS A 41 18.85 -3.82 41.03
CA LYS A 41 18.98 -2.47 40.45
C LYS A 41 18.26 -2.42 39.10
N VAL A 42 16.95 -2.18 39.14
CA VAL A 42 16.15 -1.96 37.93
C VAL A 42 16.46 -0.55 37.40
N VAL A 43 17.19 -0.48 36.30
CA VAL A 43 17.44 0.79 35.62
C VAL A 43 16.23 1.09 34.73
N PRO A 44 15.44 2.15 35.02
CA PRO A 44 14.26 2.45 34.21
C PRO A 44 14.70 2.96 32.83
N LEU A 45 14.58 2.11 31.82
CA LEU A 45 15.03 2.36 30.45
C LEU A 45 14.42 3.65 29.86
N TRP A 46 13.21 4.03 30.28
CA TRP A 46 12.52 5.25 29.85
C TRP A 46 13.13 6.56 30.40
N LYS A 47 14.00 6.49 31.41
CA LYS A 47 14.72 7.66 31.96
C LYS A 47 16.06 7.92 31.25
N SER A 48 16.51 7.02 30.35
CA SER A 48 17.74 7.22 29.59
C SER A 48 17.49 8.12 28.37
N GLY A 49 18.03 9.33 28.37
CA GLY A 49 17.93 10.26 27.24
C GLY A 49 18.47 9.69 25.93
N LYS A 50 19.48 8.81 25.99
CA LYS A 50 20.06 8.16 24.81
C LYS A 50 19.08 7.21 24.11
N LEU A 51 18.24 6.49 24.88
CA LEU A 51 17.23 5.58 24.32
C LEU A 51 16.09 6.34 23.62
N ARG A 52 15.72 7.53 24.11
CA ARG A 52 14.71 8.37 23.46
C ARG A 52 15.16 8.86 22.09
N ILE A 53 16.43 9.27 21.98
CA ILE A 53 17.02 9.71 20.71
C ILE A 53 17.05 8.54 19.72
N ALA A 54 17.54 7.37 20.13
CA ALA A 54 17.55 6.18 19.27
C ALA A 54 16.14 5.78 18.80
N ALA A 55 15.15 5.82 19.69
CA ALA A 55 13.75 5.53 19.34
C ALA A 55 13.18 6.53 18.32
N SER A 56 13.46 7.82 18.47
CA SER A 56 13.00 8.83 17.50
C SER A 56 13.60 8.61 16.11
N LEU A 57 14.89 8.26 16.03
CA LEU A 57 15.56 8.00 14.76
C LEU A 57 15.01 6.73 14.09
N ALA A 58 14.77 5.69 14.87
CA ALA A 58 14.16 4.45 14.38
C ALA A 58 12.75 4.68 13.83
N VAL A 59 11.95 5.54 14.46
CA VAL A 59 10.61 5.91 13.96
C VAL A 59 10.71 6.67 12.64
N VAL A 60 11.62 7.65 12.52
CA VAL A 60 11.80 8.40 11.27
C VAL A 60 12.24 7.49 10.14
N ILE A 61 13.24 6.63 10.38
CA ILE A 61 13.71 5.66 9.38
C ILE A 61 12.60 4.68 9.00
N GLY A 62 11.85 4.17 9.98
CA GLY A 62 10.73 3.26 9.76
C GLY A 62 9.63 3.89 8.91
N LEU A 63 9.27 5.15 9.19
CA LEU A 63 8.32 5.90 8.38
C LEU A 63 8.87 6.19 6.99
N SER A 64 10.14 6.57 6.86
CA SER A 64 10.78 6.78 5.56
C SER A 64 10.76 5.50 4.70
N ILE A 65 11.11 4.35 5.28
CA ILE A 65 11.05 3.05 4.59
C ILE A 65 9.61 2.70 4.22
N LEU A 66 8.64 2.89 5.14
CA LEU A 66 7.22 2.67 4.85
C LEU A 66 6.73 3.55 3.70
N THR A 67 7.05 4.85 3.72
CA THR A 67 6.68 5.76 2.62
C THR A 67 7.37 5.38 1.31
N PHE A 68 8.63 4.97 1.35
CA PHE A 68 9.36 4.53 0.16
C PHE A 68 8.78 3.23 -0.43
N LEU A 69 8.38 2.28 0.41
CA LEU A 69 7.73 1.05 -0.05
C LEU A 69 6.31 1.30 -0.58
N MET A 70 5.56 2.24 0.01
CA MET A 70 4.21 2.58 -0.43
C MET A 70 4.18 3.44 -1.69
N LEU A 71 5.09 4.40 -1.85
CA LEU A 71 5.20 5.26 -3.05
C LEU A 71 6.11 4.67 -4.14
N GLY A 72 6.92 3.66 -3.81
CA GLY A 72 7.90 3.04 -4.70
C GLY A 72 7.32 2.12 -5.78
N ASN A 73 6.00 2.00 -5.85
CA ASN A 73 5.31 1.48 -7.03
C ASN A 73 4.84 2.68 -7.87
N PRO A 74 5.67 3.26 -8.75
CA PRO A 74 5.08 3.93 -9.91
C PRO A 74 4.24 2.83 -10.54
N SER A 75 2.92 3.00 -10.55
CA SER A 75 1.95 2.05 -11.11
C SER A 75 2.57 1.42 -12.35
N THR A 76 3.13 0.22 -12.20
CA THR A 76 3.59 -0.59 -13.31
C THR A 76 2.29 -0.84 -14.03
N GLN A 77 2.03 -0.08 -15.08
CA GLN A 77 0.88 -0.29 -15.92
C GLN A 77 1.08 -1.71 -16.45
N SER A 78 0.41 -2.64 -15.80
CA SER A 78 0.60 -4.05 -16.01
C SER A 78 -0.11 -4.39 -17.30
N MET A 79 0.58 -5.13 -18.19
CA MET A 79 -0.04 -5.76 -19.36
C MET A 79 -1.10 -6.82 -18.97
N GLU A 80 -1.33 -7.04 -17.69
CA GLU A 80 -2.33 -7.96 -17.16
C GLU A 80 -3.73 -7.55 -17.67
N GLY A 81 -4.34 -8.43 -18.47
CA GLY A 81 -5.63 -8.21 -19.12
C GLY A 81 -5.57 -7.72 -20.58
N TYR A 82 -4.38 -7.53 -21.15
CA TYR A 82 -4.18 -7.19 -22.56
C TYR A 82 -3.88 -8.43 -23.41
N ALA A 83 -4.43 -8.47 -24.63
CA ALA A 83 -4.21 -9.56 -25.57
C ALA A 83 -2.85 -9.48 -26.28
N SER A 84 -2.28 -8.28 -26.41
CA SER A 84 -0.95 -8.04 -27.00
C SER A 84 -0.26 -6.81 -26.38
N GLU A 85 1.05 -6.69 -26.59
CA GLU A 85 1.86 -5.53 -26.16
C GLU A 85 1.46 -4.27 -26.93
N GLU A 86 1.21 -4.41 -28.23
CA GLU A 86 0.80 -3.31 -29.10
C GLU A 86 -0.54 -2.72 -28.66
N LEU A 87 -1.51 -3.56 -28.25
CA LEU A 87 -2.78 -3.08 -27.71
C LEU A 87 -2.57 -2.26 -26.44
N PHE A 88 -1.67 -2.72 -25.56
CA PHE A 88 -1.32 -2.02 -24.33
C PHE A 88 -0.68 -0.65 -24.61
N GLU A 89 0.27 -0.58 -25.55
CA GLU A 89 0.89 0.68 -25.96
C GLU A 89 -0.11 1.65 -26.61
N ILE A 90 -0.99 1.15 -27.48
CA ILE A 90 -2.06 1.93 -28.11
C ILE A 90 -2.97 2.52 -27.02
N ASP A 91 -3.42 1.70 -26.07
CA ASP A 91 -4.29 2.15 -24.99
C ASP A 91 -3.60 3.20 -24.10
N LEU A 92 -2.32 3.00 -23.78
CA LEU A 92 -1.53 3.97 -23.02
C LEU A 92 -1.46 5.32 -23.75
N HIS A 93 -1.33 5.30 -25.08
CA HIS A 93 -1.29 6.51 -25.88
C HIS A 93 -2.65 7.21 -25.98
N TYR A 94 -3.72 6.48 -26.33
CA TYR A 94 -4.98 7.08 -26.75
C TYR A 94 -6.04 7.21 -25.64
N LYS A 95 -6.11 6.30 -24.66
CA LYS A 95 -7.21 6.33 -23.65
C LYS A 95 -7.26 7.64 -22.91
N ASN A 96 -6.11 8.13 -22.44
CA ASN A 96 -6.08 9.38 -21.69
C ASN A 96 -6.41 10.60 -22.58
N LEU A 97 -6.01 10.58 -23.86
CA LEU A 97 -6.36 11.65 -24.81
C LEU A 97 -7.86 11.72 -25.01
N VAL A 98 -8.51 10.60 -25.31
CA VAL A 98 -9.98 10.53 -25.48
C VAL A 98 -10.69 10.92 -24.19
N TYR A 99 -10.25 10.40 -23.04
CA TYR A 99 -10.83 10.76 -21.75
C TYR A 99 -10.81 12.28 -21.52
N GLN A 100 -9.65 12.92 -21.71
CA GLN A 100 -9.51 14.37 -21.54
C GLN A 100 -10.42 15.15 -22.50
N GLN A 101 -10.49 14.73 -23.76
CA GLN A 101 -11.33 15.39 -24.76
C GLN A 101 -12.82 15.24 -24.44
N VAL A 102 -13.27 14.07 -23.99
CA VAL A 102 -14.66 13.86 -23.53
C VAL A 102 -14.99 14.77 -22.35
N GLN A 103 -14.04 14.99 -21.43
CA GLN A 103 -14.23 15.93 -20.32
C GLN A 103 -14.37 17.38 -20.80
N LEU A 104 -13.71 17.77 -21.90
CA LEU A 104 -13.90 19.10 -22.49
C LEU A 104 -15.34 19.30 -22.96
N VAL A 105 -15.94 18.28 -23.59
CA VAL A 105 -17.34 18.32 -24.04
C VAL A 105 -18.31 18.34 -22.86
N LYS A 106 -18.15 17.43 -21.89
CA LYS A 106 -18.99 17.36 -20.68
C LYS A 106 -19.05 18.70 -19.94
N ASN A 107 -17.89 19.32 -19.77
CA ASN A 107 -17.74 20.56 -19.01
C ASN A 107 -17.88 21.83 -19.86
N HIS A 108 -18.16 21.71 -21.17
CA HIS A 108 -18.27 22.88 -22.03
C HIS A 108 -19.49 23.73 -21.64
N PRO A 109 -19.34 25.03 -21.33
CA PRO A 109 -20.45 25.85 -20.83
C PRO A 109 -21.46 26.24 -21.93
N LYS A 110 -21.05 26.20 -23.20
CA LYS A 110 -21.90 26.60 -24.34
C LYS A 110 -22.74 25.48 -24.93
N LEU A 111 -22.49 24.23 -24.54
CA LEU A 111 -23.27 23.10 -25.02
C LEU A 111 -24.51 22.94 -24.16
N SER A 112 -25.66 22.78 -24.80
CA SER A 112 -26.89 22.45 -24.08
C SER A 112 -26.79 21.03 -23.49
N ALA A 113 -27.65 20.70 -22.53
CA ALA A 113 -27.69 19.36 -21.97
C ALA A 113 -28.02 18.31 -23.04
N GLY A 114 -28.92 18.63 -23.97
CA GLY A 114 -29.30 17.75 -25.09
C GLY A 114 -28.13 17.48 -26.05
N ASP A 115 -27.40 18.54 -26.45
CA ASP A 115 -26.26 18.38 -27.36
C ASP A 115 -25.14 17.55 -26.73
N LYS A 116 -24.94 17.69 -25.40
CA LYS A 116 -23.98 16.86 -24.66
C LYS A 116 -24.43 15.40 -24.64
N GLU A 117 -25.70 15.14 -24.36
CA GLU A 117 -26.24 13.78 -24.30
C GLU A 117 -26.14 13.08 -25.67
N GLU A 118 -26.57 13.75 -26.74
CA GLU A 118 -26.47 13.24 -28.10
C GLU A 118 -25.00 12.99 -28.51
N PHE A 119 -24.10 13.92 -28.19
CA PHE A 119 -22.69 13.70 -28.50
C PHE A 119 -22.10 12.52 -27.73
N LEU A 120 -22.42 12.40 -26.45
CA LEU A 120 -21.91 11.33 -25.60
C LEU A 120 -22.47 9.96 -26.00
N SER A 121 -23.69 9.87 -26.56
CA SER A 121 -24.17 8.59 -27.09
C SER A 121 -23.33 8.07 -28.25
N PHE A 122 -22.79 8.94 -29.11
CA PHE A 122 -21.84 8.51 -30.15
C PHE A 122 -20.51 8.02 -29.56
N MET A 123 -20.07 8.58 -28.43
CA MET A 123 -18.87 8.11 -27.73
C MET A 123 -19.12 6.73 -27.12
N ASP A 124 -20.30 6.50 -26.54
CA ASP A 124 -20.68 5.21 -25.98
C ASP A 124 -20.77 4.11 -27.07
N GLU A 125 -21.27 4.44 -28.26
CA GLU A 125 -21.26 3.52 -29.42
C GLU A 125 -19.83 3.13 -29.83
N LEU A 126 -18.91 4.12 -29.90
CA LEU A 126 -17.51 3.86 -30.25
C LEU A 126 -16.79 3.08 -29.13
N ASP A 127 -17.16 3.28 -27.85
CA ASP A 127 -16.70 2.49 -26.70
C ASP A 127 -17.11 1.02 -26.83
N GLN A 128 -18.36 0.77 -27.23
CA GLN A 128 -18.85 -0.59 -27.47
C GLN A 128 -18.12 -1.27 -28.63
N GLU A 129 -17.92 -0.58 -29.75
CA GLU A 129 -17.14 -1.09 -30.90
C GLU A 129 -15.72 -1.49 -30.47
N TYR A 130 -15.06 -0.68 -29.64
CA TYR A 130 -13.73 -0.99 -29.12
C TYR A 130 -13.70 -2.25 -28.23
N GLU A 131 -14.68 -2.44 -27.35
CA GLU A 131 -14.73 -3.66 -26.53
C GLU A 131 -14.99 -4.91 -27.39
N GLN A 132 -15.76 -4.79 -28.47
CA GLN A 132 -15.91 -5.87 -29.45
C GLN A 132 -14.58 -6.19 -30.14
N LEU A 133 -13.85 -5.18 -30.61
CA LEU A 133 -12.52 -5.36 -31.22
C LEU A 133 -11.52 -6.03 -30.26
N LYS A 134 -11.56 -5.69 -28.96
CA LYS A 134 -10.73 -6.38 -27.95
C LYS A 134 -11.09 -7.87 -27.81
N GLN A 135 -12.37 -8.20 -27.85
CA GLN A 135 -12.82 -9.60 -27.81
C GLN A 135 -12.40 -10.33 -29.08
N GLU A 136 -12.50 -9.69 -30.25
CA GLU A 136 -12.03 -10.26 -31.52
C GLU A 136 -10.53 -10.54 -31.50
N MET A 137 -9.72 -9.62 -30.96
CA MET A 137 -8.28 -9.80 -30.82
C MET A 137 -7.89 -11.01 -29.96
N GLN A 138 -8.68 -11.34 -28.93
CA GLN A 138 -8.43 -12.52 -28.11
C GLN A 138 -8.72 -13.84 -28.87
N ASN A 139 -9.55 -13.80 -29.91
CA ASN A 139 -10.04 -14.97 -30.62
C ASN A 139 -9.43 -15.16 -32.02
N ASN A 140 -8.75 -14.16 -32.56
CA ASN A 140 -8.26 -14.13 -33.94
C ASN A 140 -6.75 -14.41 -34.05
N LEU A 141 -6.31 -14.93 -35.20
CA LEU A 141 -4.89 -15.13 -35.53
C LEU A 141 -4.30 -13.91 -36.26
N ASP A 142 -5.14 -13.09 -36.92
CA ASP A 142 -4.71 -11.89 -37.64
C ASP A 142 -4.95 -10.62 -36.80
N ASN A 143 -4.06 -10.42 -35.82
CA ASN A 143 -4.16 -9.33 -34.85
C ASN A 143 -3.84 -7.95 -35.44
N GLU A 144 -3.18 -7.88 -36.60
CA GLU A 144 -2.77 -6.60 -37.21
C GLU A 144 -3.97 -5.79 -37.68
N LEU A 145 -4.92 -6.44 -38.37
CA LEU A 145 -6.16 -5.80 -38.81
C LEU A 145 -7.01 -5.32 -37.63
N VAL A 146 -7.05 -6.09 -36.54
CA VAL A 146 -7.80 -5.72 -35.34
C VAL A 146 -7.14 -4.53 -34.62
N LEU A 147 -5.80 -4.51 -34.52
CA LEU A 147 -5.05 -3.37 -34.01
C LEU A 147 -5.31 -2.10 -34.83
N GLU A 148 -5.32 -2.21 -36.17
CA GLU A 148 -5.64 -1.08 -37.05
C GLU A 148 -7.07 -0.57 -36.80
N ALA A 149 -8.05 -1.46 -36.69
CA ALA A 149 -9.42 -1.10 -36.37
C ALA A 149 -9.53 -0.37 -35.02
N ILE A 150 -8.78 -0.82 -34.00
CA ILE A 150 -8.74 -0.16 -32.68
C ILE A 150 -8.15 1.25 -32.79
N VAL A 151 -7.03 1.42 -33.49
CA VAL A 151 -6.44 2.75 -33.74
C VAL A 151 -7.42 3.65 -34.48
N ASN A 152 -8.11 3.12 -35.49
CA ASN A 152 -9.10 3.87 -36.26
C ASN A 152 -10.32 4.26 -35.41
N ASN A 153 -10.77 3.40 -34.49
CA ASN A 153 -11.83 3.74 -33.54
C ASN A 153 -11.41 4.91 -32.63
N TYR A 154 -10.19 4.89 -32.07
CA TYR A 154 -9.68 6.02 -31.30
C TYR A 154 -9.59 7.32 -32.12
N LYS A 155 -9.10 7.25 -33.36
CA LYS A 155 -9.02 8.41 -34.26
C LYS A 155 -10.40 9.00 -34.55
N LYS A 156 -11.41 8.17 -34.81
CA LYS A 156 -12.79 8.61 -35.03
C LYS A 156 -13.34 9.38 -33.82
N ARG A 157 -13.12 8.88 -32.60
CA ARG A 157 -13.54 9.58 -31.37
C ARG A 157 -12.91 10.96 -31.28
N ILE A 158 -11.60 11.05 -31.50
CA ILE A 158 -10.86 12.32 -31.47
C ILE A 158 -11.41 13.28 -32.53
N GLU A 159 -11.57 12.81 -33.77
CA GLU A 159 -12.08 13.62 -34.88
C GLU A 159 -13.48 14.18 -34.60
N LEU A 160 -14.38 13.35 -34.04
CA LEU A 160 -15.72 13.79 -33.66
C LEU A 160 -15.68 14.89 -32.59
N ILE A 161 -14.83 14.73 -31.56
CA ILE A 161 -14.70 15.74 -30.51
C ILE A 161 -14.10 17.03 -31.06
N GLU A 162 -13.05 16.94 -31.87
CA GLU A 162 -12.43 18.10 -32.52
C GLU A 162 -13.41 18.86 -33.42
N ASN A 163 -14.19 18.14 -34.21
CA ASN A 163 -15.20 18.72 -35.08
C ASN A 163 -16.30 19.43 -34.29
N LEU A 164 -16.79 18.83 -33.20
CA LEU A 164 -17.76 19.46 -32.31
C LEU A 164 -17.20 20.76 -31.71
N LEU A 165 -16.00 20.69 -31.11
CA LEU A 165 -15.35 21.85 -30.50
C LEU A 165 -15.07 22.95 -31.53
N LYS A 166 -14.72 22.59 -32.76
CA LYS A 166 -14.52 23.52 -33.87
C LYS A 166 -15.83 24.24 -34.22
N GLN A 167 -16.96 23.53 -34.32
CA GLN A 167 -18.26 24.15 -34.61
C GLN A 167 -18.70 25.12 -33.51
N ILE A 168 -18.51 24.74 -32.24
CA ILE A 168 -18.82 25.61 -31.09
C ILE A 168 -17.95 26.87 -31.07
N ASN A 169 -16.68 26.76 -31.52
CA ASN A 169 -15.78 27.90 -31.58
C ASN A 169 -16.00 28.76 -32.83
N ALA A 170 -16.34 28.16 -33.98
CA ALA A 170 -16.58 28.88 -35.24
C ALA A 170 -17.86 29.70 -35.21
N SER A 171 -18.93 29.22 -34.56
CA SER A 171 -20.17 29.98 -34.36
C SER A 171 -19.97 31.32 -33.64
N LYS A 172 -18.84 31.51 -32.92
CA LYS A 172 -18.45 32.80 -32.32
C LYS A 172 -17.99 33.84 -33.34
N ASN A 173 -17.35 33.40 -34.43
CA ASN A 173 -16.71 34.31 -35.39
C ASN A 173 -17.69 34.90 -36.40
N GLU A 174 -18.88 34.32 -36.58
CA GLU A 174 -19.90 34.86 -37.50
C GLU A 174 -20.84 35.86 -36.81
N THR A 175 -21.08 35.72 -35.49
CA THR A 175 -21.99 36.63 -34.75
C THR A 175 -21.37 38.00 -34.42
N ASP A 176 -20.04 38.14 -34.45
CA ASP A 176 -19.36 39.42 -34.17
C ASP A 176 -19.34 40.37 -35.39
N TYR A 177 -19.71 39.91 -36.59
CA TYR A 177 -19.73 40.73 -37.82
C TYR A 177 -21.10 41.25 -38.24
N GLU A 178 -22.19 40.78 -37.63
CA GLU A 178 -23.56 41.28 -37.91
C GLU A 178 -23.90 42.59 -37.15
N GLY A 179 -22.96 43.11 -36.34
CA GLY A 179 -23.13 44.34 -35.54
C GLY A 179 -22.72 45.66 -36.21
N TYR A 180 -22.22 45.63 -37.46
CA TYR A 180 -21.79 46.84 -38.17
C TYR A 180 -22.27 46.86 -39.63
N ILE A 181 -23.57 47.06 -39.83
CA ILE A 181 -24.07 47.64 -41.08
C ILE A 181 -24.91 48.86 -40.70
N LEU A 182 -24.42 50.05 -41.12
CA LEU A 182 -25.09 51.34 -41.03
C LEU A 182 -26.31 51.41 -41.95
#